data_AF-A0A7F5QV31-F1
#
_entry.id   AF-A0A7F5QV31-F1
#
_cell.length_a   1.000
_cell.length_b   1.000
_cell.length_c   1.000
_cell.angle_alpha   90.00
_cell.angle_beta   90.00
_cell.angle_gamma   90.00
#
_symmetry.space_group_name_H-M   'P 1'
#
loop_
_entity.id
_entity.type
_entity.pdbx_description
1 polymer ?
#
loop_
_entity_poly.entity_id
_entity_poly.type
_entity_poly.pdbx_seq_one_letter_code
_entity_poly.pdbx_strand_id
1 'polypeptide(L)'
;MMRAVPLTGGVKRGNAKRKFPGEVGALGKKGRQVDLSVPKLPAHGYPLDHPYNKDGYRYLLAEPDPHAPFRQEFDESSDWAGKPIPGWLYRTLIPSTVLLALHDRAPQLKISEDRLAVTGDKGYCMVRATHSVNRGCWYWEATVEEMPDGSAVRLGWGQDYANLQAPLGYDRYGYSWRSKKGTRFHESAGKHYSPGYGEGDTLGFMIMLPENNKTKRLPNTYKDRPLVKFKSHLYYEDKDKELETFKNLRKLPGSKILFFKNGECQGVAFEDIYGGNYYPCLSLHKTATVSVNFGPNFKHSASSAGLDYRGMNERAEQAICEQTLADLIYLTDNEGKLRLDNFVM
;
A
#
# COMPACT_ATOMS: atom_id res chain seq x y z
N MET A 1 -43.77 -37.08 -65.94
CA MET A 1 -42.86 -37.36 -67.07
C MET A 1 -41.47 -37.63 -66.50
N MET A 2 -40.98 -38.87 -66.73
CA MET A 2 -39.58 -39.37 -66.77
C MET A 2 -38.58 -38.87 -65.70
N ARG A 3 -37.81 -39.70 -64.97
CA ARG A 3 -37.43 -41.13 -65.08
C ARG A 3 -36.78 -41.60 -63.75
N ALA A 4 -36.88 -42.90 -63.48
CA ALA A 4 -36.32 -43.68 -62.36
C ALA A 4 -34.80 -44.01 -62.55
N VAL A 5 -33.94 -44.07 -61.50
CA VAL A 5 -33.42 -45.27 -60.72
C VAL A 5 -32.51 -46.20 -61.56
N PRO A 6 -31.33 -46.78 -61.11
CA PRO A 6 -31.10 -47.61 -59.88
C PRO A 6 -29.71 -47.56 -59.15
N LEU A 7 -29.67 -47.88 -57.84
CA LEU A 7 -29.14 -49.09 -57.13
C LEU A 7 -27.69 -49.50 -57.49
N THR A 8 -26.75 -49.71 -56.57
CA THR A 8 -26.58 -50.89 -55.67
C THR A 8 -25.28 -50.68 -54.85
N GLY A 9 -25.18 -51.14 -53.60
CA GLY A 9 -24.47 -52.38 -53.30
C GLY A 9 -23.76 -52.27 -51.93
N GLY A 10 -23.82 -53.33 -51.12
CA GLY A 10 -23.49 -53.27 -49.70
C GLY A 10 -22.13 -53.85 -49.26
N VAL A 11 -22.08 -54.05 -47.93
CA VAL A 11 -21.23 -54.97 -47.13
C VAL A 11 -19.73 -54.66 -46.97
N LYS A 12 -19.28 -54.33 -45.74
CA LYS A 12 -18.51 -55.22 -44.82
C LYS A 12 -17.74 -54.45 -43.73
N ARG A 13 -17.90 -54.99 -42.52
CA ARG A 13 -17.03 -55.04 -41.33
C ARG A 13 -15.58 -54.52 -41.45
N GLY A 14 -15.14 -53.81 -40.40
CA GLY A 14 -13.73 -53.65 -40.05
C GLY A 14 -13.53 -53.26 -38.59
N ASN A 15 -13.56 -54.24 -37.69
CA ASN A 15 -12.96 -54.14 -36.35
C ASN A 15 -11.43 -54.07 -36.52
N ALA A 16 -10.74 -53.15 -35.85
CA ALA A 16 -9.30 -53.30 -35.61
C ALA A 16 -8.88 -52.71 -34.27
N LYS A 17 -8.39 -53.63 -33.44
CA LYS A 17 -7.83 -53.47 -32.09
C LYS A 17 -6.49 -52.74 -32.11
N ARG A 18 -6.16 -52.12 -30.97
CA ARG A 18 -4.81 -51.69 -30.57
C ARG A 18 -3.78 -52.83 -30.67
N LYS A 19 -2.55 -52.51 -31.07
CA LYS A 19 -1.29 -52.96 -30.45
C LYS A 19 -0.08 -52.14 -30.91
N PHE A 20 0.78 -51.79 -29.95
CA PHE A 20 2.12 -51.19 -30.06
C PHE A 20 3.17 -52.19 -30.57
N PRO A 21 4.32 -51.72 -31.10
CA PRO A 21 5.61 -51.78 -30.35
C PRO A 21 6.56 -50.58 -30.67
N GLY A 22 7.58 -50.14 -29.92
CA GLY A 22 8.23 -50.53 -28.67
C GLY A 22 9.39 -49.55 -28.33
N GLU A 23 9.73 -49.52 -27.03
CA GLU A 23 10.95 -49.05 -26.30
C GLU A 23 11.96 -48.06 -26.90
N VAL A 24 12.15 -46.93 -26.19
CA VAL A 24 13.42 -46.59 -25.51
C VAL A 24 13.19 -45.51 -24.44
N GLY A 25 13.81 -45.70 -23.26
CA GLY A 25 14.19 -44.62 -22.35
C GLY A 25 13.32 -44.40 -21.12
N ALA A 26 13.63 -45.14 -20.04
CA ALA A 26 13.23 -44.79 -18.69
C ALA A 26 13.83 -43.42 -18.30
N LEU A 27 12.97 -42.43 -18.06
CA LEU A 27 13.32 -41.24 -17.29
C LEU A 27 12.25 -41.06 -16.22
N GLY A 28 12.68 -41.20 -14.97
CA GLY A 28 11.84 -41.09 -13.79
C GLY A 28 10.98 -39.84 -13.82
N LYS A 29 9.71 -39.99 -13.43
CA LYS A 29 8.83 -38.87 -13.13
C LYS A 29 9.46 -38.08 -11.98
N LYS A 30 10.27 -37.06 -12.30
CA LYS A 30 10.52 -35.97 -11.36
C LYS A 30 9.17 -35.35 -11.07
N GLY A 31 8.77 -35.46 -9.80
CA GLY A 31 7.61 -34.75 -9.27
C GLY A 31 7.71 -33.29 -9.69
N ARG A 32 6.55 -32.73 -10.06
CA ARG A 32 6.40 -31.33 -10.37
C ARG A 32 6.69 -30.57 -9.08
N GLN A 33 7.95 -30.15 -8.89
CA GLN A 33 8.36 -29.27 -7.80
C GLN A 33 7.46 -28.04 -7.92
N VAL A 34 6.60 -27.81 -6.93
CA VAL A 34 5.87 -26.56 -6.82
C VAL A 34 6.92 -25.55 -6.44
N ASP A 35 7.46 -24.86 -7.42
CA ASP A 35 8.38 -23.76 -7.18
C ASP A 35 7.56 -22.64 -6.51
N LEU A 36 7.54 -22.65 -5.18
CA LEU A 36 6.99 -21.59 -4.33
C LEU A 36 7.94 -20.38 -4.29
N SER A 37 8.90 -20.30 -5.22
CA SER A 37 9.74 -19.12 -5.41
C SER A 37 8.83 -17.90 -5.57
N VAL A 38 9.03 -16.92 -4.68
CA VAL A 38 8.29 -15.67 -4.71
C VAL A 38 8.51 -15.04 -6.09
N PRO A 39 7.45 -14.71 -6.82
CA PRO A 39 7.60 -13.99 -8.07
C PRO A 39 8.36 -12.70 -7.77
N LYS A 40 9.44 -12.45 -8.51
CA LYS A 40 10.16 -11.17 -8.40
C LYS A 40 9.17 -10.03 -8.64
N LEU A 41 9.17 -9.07 -7.73
CA LEU A 41 8.39 -7.86 -7.91
C LEU A 41 8.86 -7.12 -9.17
N PRO A 42 7.95 -6.42 -9.88
CA PRO A 42 8.34 -5.50 -10.93
C PRO A 42 9.34 -4.46 -10.42
N ALA A 43 10.06 -3.80 -11.33
CA ALA A 43 11.04 -2.76 -10.99
C ALA A 43 10.46 -1.64 -10.10
N HIS A 44 9.17 -1.34 -10.25
CA HIS A 44 8.44 -0.36 -9.41
C HIS A 44 8.04 -0.89 -8.02
N GLY A 45 8.47 -2.09 -7.62
CA GLY A 45 8.42 -2.59 -6.24
C GLY A 45 7.03 -2.95 -5.69
N TYR A 46 6.04 -3.22 -6.54
CA TYR A 46 4.71 -3.67 -6.13
C TYR A 46 4.01 -4.42 -7.28
N PRO A 47 3.06 -5.35 -7.06
CA PRO A 47 2.31 -5.97 -8.16
C PRO A 47 1.38 -4.97 -8.87
N LEU A 48 1.41 -4.94 -10.22
CA LEU A 48 0.49 -4.10 -11.02
C LEU A 48 -0.96 -4.46 -10.75
N ASP A 49 -1.24 -5.76 -10.70
CA ASP A 49 -2.52 -6.30 -10.28
C ASP A 49 -2.47 -6.71 -8.81
N HIS A 50 -3.30 -6.07 -8.01
CA HIS A 50 -3.42 -6.31 -6.59
C HIS A 50 -4.89 -6.21 -6.17
N PRO A 51 -5.29 -6.89 -5.09
CA PRO A 51 -6.60 -6.69 -4.50
C PRO A 51 -6.70 -5.27 -3.92
N TYR A 52 -7.76 -4.55 -4.26
CA TYR A 52 -8.09 -3.27 -3.63
C TYR A 52 -8.84 -3.51 -2.32
N ASN A 53 -8.63 -2.63 -1.34
CA ASN A 53 -9.40 -2.63 -0.10
C ASN A 53 -10.89 -2.46 -0.41
N LYS A 54 -11.71 -3.43 -0.03
CA LYS A 54 -13.16 -3.47 -0.31
C LYS A 54 -13.88 -4.30 0.73
N ASP A 55 -15.20 -4.14 0.82
CA ASP A 55 -16.09 -4.96 1.66
C ASP A 55 -15.68 -5.02 3.14
N GLY A 56 -15.00 -3.98 3.63
CA GLY A 56 -14.48 -3.92 5.00
C GLY A 56 -13.25 -4.79 5.25
N TYR A 57 -12.44 -5.05 4.24
CA TYR A 57 -11.15 -5.74 4.35
C TYR A 57 -10.01 -4.91 3.75
N ARG A 58 -8.84 -5.03 4.38
CA ARG A 58 -7.58 -4.46 3.89
C ARG A 58 -6.64 -5.59 3.50
N TYR A 59 -5.96 -5.40 2.38
CA TYR A 59 -5.02 -6.37 1.82
C TYR A 59 -3.60 -5.84 1.89
N LEU A 60 -2.74 -6.58 2.59
CA LEU A 60 -1.35 -6.19 2.83
C LEU A 60 -0.45 -7.19 2.14
N LEU A 61 0.37 -6.71 1.20
CA LEU A 61 1.28 -7.57 0.44
C LEU A 61 2.24 -8.28 1.40
N ALA A 62 2.28 -9.60 1.31
CA ALA A 62 3.09 -10.45 2.16
C ALA A 62 4.29 -11.01 1.38
N GLU A 63 5.41 -11.12 2.08
CA GLU A 63 6.61 -11.80 1.61
C GLU A 63 7.01 -12.89 2.61
N PRO A 64 7.68 -13.96 2.15
CA PRO A 64 8.43 -14.88 2.99
C PRO A 64 9.14 -14.23 4.16
N ASP A 65 8.89 -14.73 5.37
CA ASP A 65 9.74 -14.37 6.50
C ASP A 65 10.92 -15.35 6.59
N PRO A 66 12.17 -14.88 6.42
CA PRO A 66 13.36 -15.74 6.52
C PRO A 66 13.64 -16.23 7.94
N HIS A 67 13.06 -15.62 8.97
CA HIS A 67 13.27 -16.00 10.38
C HIS A 67 12.15 -16.87 10.94
N ALA A 68 11.10 -17.13 10.16
CA ALA A 68 9.98 -17.94 10.63
C ALA A 68 10.42 -19.40 10.85
N PRO A 69 10.05 -20.00 12.00
CA PRO A 69 10.38 -21.39 12.27
C PRO A 69 9.62 -22.32 11.32
N PHE A 70 10.19 -23.49 11.05
CA PHE A 70 9.62 -24.54 10.17
C PHE A 70 9.43 -24.11 8.71
N ARG A 71 10.05 -23.00 8.29
CA ARG A 71 9.94 -22.51 6.92
C ARG A 71 10.53 -23.48 5.89
N GLN A 72 11.74 -23.97 6.14
CA GLN A 72 12.39 -24.92 5.24
C GLN A 72 11.57 -26.21 5.09
N GLU A 73 11.03 -26.71 6.20
CA GLU A 73 10.15 -27.90 6.20
C GLU A 73 8.86 -27.68 5.39
N PHE A 74 8.26 -26.48 5.48
CA PHE A 74 7.11 -26.12 4.67
C PHE A 74 7.44 -26.08 3.17
N ASP A 75 8.56 -25.45 2.80
CA ASP A 75 8.98 -25.30 1.40
C ASP A 75 9.38 -26.65 0.76
N GLU A 76 9.94 -27.59 1.55
CA GLU A 76 10.38 -28.91 1.07
C GLU A 76 9.26 -29.97 1.06
N SER A 77 8.18 -29.75 1.81
CA SER A 77 7.11 -30.73 1.96
C SER A 77 6.04 -30.64 0.87
N SER A 78 5.87 -31.73 0.11
CA SER A 78 4.80 -31.86 -0.89
C SER A 78 3.39 -31.91 -0.28
N ASP A 79 3.30 -32.21 1.02
CA ASP A 79 2.03 -32.44 1.72
C ASP A 79 1.27 -31.15 2.03
N TRP A 80 1.89 -30.00 1.79
CA TRP A 80 1.30 -28.66 1.94
C TRP A 80 0.63 -28.15 0.68
N ALA A 81 0.71 -28.88 -0.44
CA ALA A 81 0.06 -28.52 -1.67
C ALA A 81 -1.48 -28.46 -1.48
N GLY A 82 -2.04 -27.24 -1.60
CA GLY A 82 -3.47 -27.00 -1.49
C GLY A 82 -4.00 -26.81 -0.06
N LYS A 83 -3.14 -26.89 0.96
CA LYS A 83 -3.52 -26.57 2.35
C LYS A 83 -3.45 -25.05 2.61
N PRO A 84 -4.19 -24.53 3.61
CA PRO A 84 -4.02 -23.15 4.05
C PRO A 84 -2.56 -22.88 4.44
N ILE A 85 -2.04 -21.72 4.06
CA ILE A 85 -0.65 -21.33 4.36
C ILE A 85 -0.62 -20.67 5.75
N PRO A 86 0.22 -21.15 6.68
CA PRO A 86 0.37 -20.53 7.99
C PRO A 86 0.86 -19.08 7.90
N GLY A 87 0.11 -18.15 8.52
CA GLY A 87 0.40 -16.72 8.45
C GLY A 87 1.77 -16.33 9.00
N TRP A 88 2.28 -17.04 10.01
CA TRP A 88 3.57 -16.70 10.65
C TRP A 88 4.80 -16.98 9.77
N LEU A 89 4.66 -17.79 8.71
CA LEU A 89 5.72 -18.07 7.73
C LEU A 89 6.02 -16.90 6.81
N TYR A 90 5.17 -15.88 6.84
CA TYR A 90 5.26 -14.67 6.04
C TYR A 90 5.36 -13.46 6.95
N ARG A 91 5.63 -12.30 6.34
CA ARG A 91 5.62 -10.98 6.96
C ARG A 91 5.11 -9.95 5.96
N THR A 92 4.69 -8.79 6.44
CA THR A 92 4.25 -7.71 5.55
C THR A 92 5.47 -7.12 4.82
N LEU A 93 5.37 -6.95 3.50
CA LEU A 93 6.40 -6.29 2.69
C LEU A 93 6.46 -4.80 3.06
N ILE A 94 7.62 -4.34 3.50
CA ILE A 94 7.88 -2.91 3.74
C ILE A 94 8.80 -2.39 2.63
N PRO A 95 8.35 -1.45 1.78
CA PRO A 95 9.21 -0.90 0.73
C PRO A 95 10.46 -0.22 1.31
N SER A 96 11.61 -0.44 0.69
CA SER A 96 12.89 0.18 1.11
C SER A 96 13.00 1.68 0.84
N THR A 97 12.04 2.23 0.09
CA THR A 97 11.97 3.64 -0.26
C THR A 97 10.55 4.15 -0.07
N VAL A 98 10.41 5.39 0.38
CA VAL A 98 9.11 6.05 0.44
C VAL A 98 8.67 6.46 -0.96
N LEU A 99 7.56 5.90 -1.41
CA LEU A 99 6.93 6.14 -2.72
C LEU A 99 5.43 6.39 -2.56
N LEU A 100 4.75 6.83 -3.62
CA LEU A 100 3.29 6.80 -3.70
C LEU A 100 2.79 5.35 -3.75
N ALA A 101 1.82 5.00 -2.91
CA ALA A 101 1.32 3.64 -2.78
C ALA A 101 0.42 3.26 -3.95
N LEU A 102 0.74 2.13 -4.62
CA LEU A 102 -0.06 1.64 -5.75
C LEU A 102 -1.40 1.01 -5.31
N HIS A 103 -1.42 0.41 -4.11
CA HIS A 103 -2.61 -0.21 -3.52
C HIS A 103 -3.50 0.76 -2.73
N ASP A 104 -2.95 1.90 -2.36
CA ASP A 104 -3.61 2.84 -1.44
C ASP A 104 -3.92 4.18 -2.12
N ARG A 105 -4.67 4.05 -3.21
CA ARG A 105 -5.05 5.14 -4.11
C ARG A 105 -6.42 4.92 -4.71
N ALA A 106 -7.04 6.01 -5.15
CA ALA A 106 -8.18 5.92 -6.04
C ALA A 106 -7.77 5.29 -7.40
N PRO A 107 -8.54 4.32 -7.95
CA PRO A 107 -8.17 3.62 -9.18
C PRO A 107 -7.99 4.53 -10.40
N GLN A 108 -8.70 5.66 -10.45
CA GLN A 108 -8.66 6.64 -11.54
C GLN A 108 -7.39 7.52 -11.57
N LEU A 109 -6.62 7.56 -10.48
CA LEU A 109 -5.36 8.29 -10.47
C LEU A 109 -4.33 7.62 -11.38
N LYS A 110 -3.49 8.43 -12.01
CA LYS A 110 -2.35 7.95 -12.82
C LYS A 110 -1.08 8.26 -12.08
N ILE A 111 -0.33 7.22 -11.70
CA ILE A 111 0.96 7.37 -11.01
C ILE A 111 2.06 7.14 -12.04
N SER A 112 3.12 7.95 -11.98
CA SER A 112 4.31 7.79 -12.83
C SER A 112 5.03 6.45 -12.57
N GLU A 113 5.85 6.00 -13.51
CA GLU A 113 6.56 4.72 -13.38
C GLU A 113 7.50 4.67 -12.16
N ASP A 114 8.15 5.80 -11.83
CA ASP A 114 9.01 5.97 -10.65
C ASP A 114 8.22 6.14 -9.34
N ARG A 115 6.89 6.26 -9.41
CA ARG A 115 5.96 6.46 -8.29
C ARG A 115 6.24 7.72 -7.46
N LEU A 116 6.81 8.74 -8.08
CA LEU A 116 7.09 10.05 -7.48
C LEU A 116 6.26 11.18 -8.07
N ALA A 117 5.35 10.90 -9.00
CA ALA A 117 4.36 11.85 -9.47
C ALA A 117 2.99 11.21 -9.64
N VAL A 118 1.95 12.02 -9.54
CA VAL A 118 0.56 11.60 -9.72
C VAL A 118 -0.23 12.66 -10.47
N THR A 119 -1.02 12.21 -11.44
CA THR A 119 -1.93 13.02 -12.23
C THR A 119 -3.37 12.64 -11.92
N GLY A 120 -4.19 13.67 -11.69
CA GLY A 120 -5.62 13.53 -11.44
C GLY A 120 -6.43 13.15 -12.69
N ASP A 121 -7.73 12.94 -12.50
CA ASP A 121 -8.66 12.60 -13.58
C ASP A 121 -9.79 13.64 -13.69
N LYS A 122 -11.06 13.30 -13.39
CA LYS A 122 -12.19 14.23 -13.45
C LYS A 122 -12.45 14.91 -12.10
N GLY A 123 -12.88 14.11 -11.13
CA GLY A 123 -13.24 14.56 -9.78
C GLY A 123 -12.06 14.56 -8.82
N TYR A 124 -12.33 14.96 -7.57
CA TYR A 124 -11.34 14.80 -6.50
C TYR A 124 -11.11 13.32 -6.22
N CYS A 125 -9.85 12.95 -6.13
CA CYS A 125 -9.40 11.64 -5.72
C CYS A 125 -8.04 11.74 -5.03
N MET A 126 -7.64 10.73 -4.27
CA MET A 126 -6.50 10.78 -3.38
C MET A 126 -5.60 9.54 -3.48
N VAL A 127 -4.31 9.76 -3.23
CA VAL A 127 -3.29 8.74 -3.03
C VAL A 127 -2.53 9.03 -1.72
N ARG A 128 -2.16 7.95 -1.01
CA ARG A 128 -1.25 7.99 0.13
C ARG A 128 0.16 7.57 -0.25
N ALA A 129 1.16 8.07 0.46
CA ALA A 129 2.49 7.47 0.43
C ALA A 129 2.49 6.09 1.13
N THR A 130 3.51 5.31 0.84
CA THR A 130 3.75 3.96 1.38
C THR A 130 4.00 3.90 2.89
N HIS A 131 4.47 5.00 3.48
CA HIS A 131 4.91 5.04 4.87
C HIS A 131 4.17 6.10 5.66
N SER A 132 3.90 5.79 6.94
CA SER A 132 3.30 6.72 7.89
C SER A 132 4.21 7.01 9.07
N VAL A 133 3.91 8.11 9.76
CA VAL A 133 4.56 8.54 10.99
C VAL A 133 3.53 8.69 12.10
N ASN A 134 3.93 8.39 13.34
CA ASN A 134 3.04 8.48 14.50
C ASN A 134 3.67 9.22 15.70
N ARG A 135 4.91 9.68 15.53
CA ARG A 135 5.70 10.39 16.55
C ARG A 135 6.86 11.15 15.92
N GLY A 136 7.36 12.16 16.62
CA GLY A 136 8.49 13.00 16.20
C GLY A 136 8.08 14.11 15.23
N CYS A 137 9.09 14.77 14.65
CA CYS A 137 8.95 15.85 13.68
C CYS A 137 9.39 15.37 12.30
N TRP A 138 8.49 15.46 11.30
CA TRP A 138 8.71 14.91 9.96
C TRP A 138 8.33 15.91 8.88
N TYR A 139 9.00 15.83 7.74
CA TYR A 139 8.84 16.73 6.61
C TYR A 139 8.86 16.01 5.25
N TRP A 140 8.05 16.49 4.31
CA TRP A 140 8.12 16.14 2.89
C TRP A 140 7.73 17.33 2.01
N GLU A 141 8.11 17.28 0.73
CA GLU A 141 7.78 18.29 -0.26
C GLU A 141 6.92 17.75 -1.41
N ALA A 142 6.16 18.64 -2.03
CA ALA A 142 5.48 18.39 -3.29
C ALA A 142 5.67 19.58 -4.22
N THR A 143 5.85 19.35 -5.52
CA THR A 143 5.85 20.41 -6.53
C THR A 143 4.62 20.27 -7.41
N VAL A 144 3.90 21.37 -7.62
CA VAL A 144 2.77 21.41 -8.55
C VAL A 144 3.33 21.57 -9.96
N GLU A 145 3.39 20.48 -10.71
CA GLU A 145 3.99 20.45 -12.05
C GLU A 145 3.07 21.05 -13.10
N GLU A 146 1.80 20.68 -13.06
CA GLU A 146 0.78 21.15 -14.00
C GLU A 146 -0.52 21.43 -13.25
N MET A 147 -1.11 22.61 -13.43
CA MET A 147 -2.39 22.97 -12.82
C MET A 147 -3.32 23.65 -13.83
N PRO A 148 -3.94 22.89 -14.76
CA PRO A 148 -4.83 23.42 -15.78
C PRO A 148 -6.02 24.22 -15.20
N ASP A 149 -6.64 25.07 -16.02
CA ASP A 149 -7.72 25.94 -15.56
C ASP A 149 -8.91 25.19 -14.92
N GLY A 150 -9.29 25.65 -13.73
CA GLY A 150 -10.33 25.03 -12.92
C GLY A 150 -9.95 23.68 -12.31
N SER A 151 -8.68 23.25 -12.42
CA SER A 151 -8.11 22.22 -11.56
C SER A 151 -7.82 22.79 -10.17
N ALA A 152 -7.64 21.89 -9.20
CA ALA A 152 -7.26 22.28 -7.86
C ALA A 152 -6.61 21.09 -7.16
N VAL A 153 -5.67 21.38 -6.26
CA VAL A 153 -4.97 20.35 -5.50
C VAL A 153 -5.15 20.60 -4.01
N ARG A 154 -5.24 19.51 -3.24
CA ARG A 154 -5.25 19.49 -1.79
C ARG A 154 -4.17 18.54 -1.30
N LEU A 155 -3.19 19.07 -0.60
CA LEU A 155 -2.00 18.34 -0.19
C LEU A 155 -1.84 18.43 1.33
N GLY A 156 -1.29 17.40 1.96
CA GLY A 156 -1.09 17.39 3.40
C GLY A 156 -0.96 16.00 3.99
N TRP A 157 -1.59 15.79 5.14
CA TRP A 157 -1.47 14.57 5.93
C TRP A 157 -2.82 13.89 6.10
N GLY A 158 -2.85 12.57 6.01
CA GLY A 158 -4.06 11.78 6.20
C GLY A 158 -3.78 10.48 6.94
N GLN A 159 -4.76 10.02 7.72
CA GLN A 159 -4.70 8.71 8.36
C GLN A 159 -5.25 7.60 7.45
N ASP A 160 -5.10 6.36 7.89
CA ASP A 160 -5.52 5.14 7.18
C ASP A 160 -6.95 5.20 6.60
N TYR A 161 -7.88 5.77 7.37
CA TYR A 161 -9.31 5.84 7.04
C TYR A 161 -9.72 7.07 6.23
N ALA A 162 -8.77 7.91 5.82
CA ALA A 162 -9.10 9.03 4.96
C ALA A 162 -9.63 8.52 3.61
N ASN A 163 -10.79 9.02 3.18
CA ASN A 163 -11.48 8.47 2.01
C ASN A 163 -10.74 8.81 0.71
N LEU A 164 -10.26 7.78 0.02
CA LEU A 164 -9.49 7.91 -1.23
C LEU A 164 -10.29 8.51 -2.40
N GLN A 165 -11.62 8.41 -2.37
CA GLN A 165 -12.52 8.96 -3.40
C GLN A 165 -12.98 10.39 -3.08
N ALA A 166 -12.50 10.97 -1.98
CA ALA A 166 -12.87 12.30 -1.52
C ALA A 166 -11.65 13.24 -1.51
N PRO A 167 -11.86 14.57 -1.52
CA PRO A 167 -10.78 15.52 -1.31
C PRO A 167 -10.17 15.35 0.09
N LEU A 168 -8.83 15.41 0.20
CA LEU A 168 -8.16 15.39 1.50
C LEU A 168 -8.72 16.51 2.41
N GLY A 169 -9.04 16.14 3.67
CA GLY A 169 -9.71 17.03 4.62
C GLY A 169 -11.24 17.05 4.51
N TYR A 170 -11.85 16.12 3.76
CA TYR A 170 -13.29 15.87 3.75
C TYR A 170 -13.79 15.30 5.08
N ASP A 171 -13.06 14.33 5.63
CA ASP A 171 -13.38 13.60 6.86
C ASP A 171 -12.49 14.04 8.05
N ARG A 172 -12.58 13.30 9.15
CA ARG A 172 -11.80 13.53 10.38
C ARG A 172 -10.34 13.05 10.28
N TYR A 173 -10.01 12.30 9.24
CA TYR A 173 -8.74 11.62 9.10
C TYR A 173 -7.75 12.42 8.25
N GLY A 174 -8.24 13.38 7.47
CA GLY A 174 -7.42 14.25 6.62
C GLY A 174 -7.25 15.68 7.13
N TYR A 175 -6.06 16.24 6.89
CA TYR A 175 -5.71 17.65 7.11
C TYR A 175 -4.99 18.15 5.86
N SER A 176 -5.55 19.14 5.17
CA SER A 176 -5.02 19.59 3.89
C SER A 176 -4.89 21.09 3.76
N TRP A 177 -4.04 21.46 2.82
CA TRP A 177 -3.94 22.80 2.26
C TRP A 177 -4.46 22.77 0.83
N ARG A 178 -5.35 23.70 0.47
CA ARG A 178 -5.93 23.81 -0.88
C ARG A 178 -5.24 24.91 -1.67
N SER A 179 -4.87 24.62 -2.92
CA SER A 179 -4.25 25.57 -3.85
C SER A 179 -5.06 26.85 -4.01
N LYS A 180 -6.36 26.70 -4.30
CA LYS A 180 -7.27 27.82 -4.47
C LYS A 180 -7.49 28.56 -3.14
N LYS A 181 -7.03 29.81 -3.10
CA LYS A 181 -7.15 30.76 -1.97
C LYS A 181 -6.39 30.37 -0.69
N GLY A 182 -5.47 29.39 -0.77
CA GLY A 182 -4.59 29.00 0.33
C GLY A 182 -5.32 28.62 1.62
N THR A 183 -6.46 27.94 1.48
CA THR A 183 -7.31 27.57 2.63
C THR A 183 -6.90 26.21 3.20
N ARG A 184 -6.84 26.11 4.53
CA ARG A 184 -6.69 24.84 5.24
C ARG A 184 -8.04 24.13 5.42
N PHE A 185 -8.09 22.82 5.22
CA PHE A 185 -9.30 21.99 5.26
C PHE A 185 -9.16 20.81 6.21
N HIS A 186 -10.19 20.60 7.02
CA HIS A 186 -10.38 19.45 7.91
C HIS A 186 -11.89 19.29 8.17
N GLU A 187 -12.42 18.07 8.19
CA GLU A 187 -13.86 17.81 8.37
C GLU A 187 -14.76 18.62 7.43
N SER A 188 -14.35 18.75 6.17
CA SER A 188 -15.00 19.58 5.14
C SER A 188 -15.08 21.08 5.44
N ALA A 189 -14.51 21.54 6.56
CA ALA A 189 -14.48 22.95 6.94
C ALA A 189 -13.20 23.62 6.43
N GLY A 190 -13.36 24.54 5.48
CA GLY A 190 -12.27 25.36 4.93
C GLY A 190 -12.11 26.66 5.70
N LYS A 191 -10.90 26.96 6.18
CA LYS A 191 -10.56 28.25 6.79
C LYS A 191 -9.43 28.91 6.00
N HIS A 192 -9.48 30.24 5.84
CA HIS A 192 -8.34 30.96 5.28
C HIS A 192 -7.11 30.77 6.17
N TYR A 193 -5.95 30.65 5.55
CA TYR A 193 -4.70 30.31 6.22
C TYR A 193 -3.53 31.05 5.58
N SER A 194 -3.45 31.08 4.26
CA SER A 194 -2.39 31.75 3.53
C SER A 194 -2.86 32.20 2.14
N PRO A 195 -2.03 32.93 1.38
CA PRO A 195 -2.26 33.12 -0.05
C PRO A 195 -2.32 31.78 -0.80
N GLY A 196 -2.94 31.80 -1.98
CA GLY A 196 -2.96 30.63 -2.87
C GLY A 196 -1.57 30.23 -3.36
N TYR A 197 -1.50 28.99 -3.83
CA TYR A 197 -0.35 28.45 -4.55
C TYR A 197 -0.83 27.82 -5.86
N GLY A 198 0.09 27.62 -6.80
CA GLY A 198 -0.23 27.09 -8.12
C GLY A 198 0.94 26.40 -8.79
N GLU A 199 0.83 26.28 -10.11
CA GLU A 199 1.87 25.66 -10.95
C GLU A 199 3.25 26.27 -10.70
N GLY A 200 4.26 25.42 -10.61
CA GLY A 200 5.66 25.79 -10.32
C GLY A 200 6.00 25.97 -8.84
N ASP A 201 5.01 26.13 -7.95
CA ASP A 201 5.26 26.22 -6.51
C ASP A 201 5.68 24.86 -5.93
N THR A 202 6.71 24.88 -5.10
CA THR A 202 7.14 23.75 -4.26
C THR A 202 6.69 23.98 -2.83
N LEU A 203 5.95 23.02 -2.28
CA LEU A 203 5.29 23.14 -0.99
C LEU A 203 5.88 22.14 -0.01
N GLY A 204 6.14 22.60 1.20
CA GLY A 204 6.61 21.77 2.30
C GLY A 204 5.51 21.46 3.31
N PHE A 205 5.56 20.26 3.87
CA PHE A 205 4.55 19.76 4.80
C PHE A 205 5.24 19.17 6.03
N MET A 206 5.17 19.89 7.14
CA MET A 206 5.72 19.44 8.41
C MET A 206 4.62 18.94 9.35
N ILE A 207 4.88 17.85 10.05
CA ILE A 207 4.03 17.33 11.11
C ILE A 207 4.85 17.07 12.37
N MET A 208 4.34 17.53 13.51
CA MET A 208 4.90 17.31 14.84
C MET A 208 3.93 16.47 15.65
N LEU A 209 4.40 15.31 16.11
CA LEU A 209 3.62 14.32 16.84
C LEU A 209 4.31 14.02 18.17
N PRO A 210 3.88 14.61 19.30
CA PRO A 210 4.49 14.35 20.59
C PRO A 210 4.25 12.90 21.04
N GLU A 211 5.26 12.34 21.70
CA GLU A 211 5.16 11.01 22.31
C GLU A 211 4.42 11.07 23.64
N ASN A 212 3.67 10.01 23.94
CA ASN A 212 3.08 9.78 25.25
C ASN A 212 3.03 8.27 25.53
N ASN A 213 2.53 7.90 26.71
CA ASN A 213 2.46 6.49 27.15
C ASN A 213 1.59 5.58 26.26
N LYS A 214 0.78 6.15 25.35
CA LYS A 214 -0.07 5.41 24.40
C LYS A 214 0.53 5.35 22.99
N THR A 215 1.69 5.97 22.75
CA THR A 215 2.35 5.94 21.44
C THR A 215 2.80 4.52 21.10
N LYS A 216 2.20 3.93 20.06
CA LYS A 216 2.58 2.61 19.56
C LYS A 216 3.93 2.69 18.85
N ARG A 217 4.92 1.94 19.31
CA ARG A 217 6.27 1.90 18.72
C ARG A 217 6.47 0.76 17.73
N LEU A 218 5.77 -0.34 17.94
CA LEU A 218 5.83 -1.52 17.08
C LEU A 218 4.58 -1.61 16.20
N PRO A 219 4.73 -1.93 14.91
CA PRO A 219 3.61 -2.19 14.01
C PRO A 219 2.93 -3.53 14.33
N ASN A 220 1.79 -3.77 13.69
CA ASN A 220 1.16 -5.08 13.69
C ASN A 220 1.94 -6.02 12.75
N THR A 221 2.14 -7.27 13.16
CA THR A 221 2.84 -8.28 12.35
C THR A 221 1.91 -8.95 11.34
N TYR A 222 0.60 -8.99 11.64
CA TYR A 222 -0.42 -9.72 10.88
C TYR A 222 -0.15 -11.23 10.75
N LYS A 223 0.83 -11.78 11.49
CA LYS A 223 1.21 -13.20 11.44
C LYS A 223 0.11 -14.15 11.93
N ASP A 224 -0.87 -13.63 12.64
CA ASP A 224 -2.09 -14.31 13.10
C ASP A 224 -3.24 -14.26 12.07
N ARG A 225 -3.04 -13.56 10.94
CA ARG A 225 -4.07 -13.34 9.91
C ARG A 225 -3.99 -14.36 8.79
N PRO A 226 -5.12 -14.65 8.13
CA PRO A 226 -5.13 -15.51 6.96
C PRO A 226 -4.37 -14.87 5.80
N LEU A 227 -3.68 -15.72 5.03
CA LEU A 227 -3.07 -15.37 3.76
C LEU A 227 -4.00 -15.74 2.61
N VAL A 228 -4.19 -14.80 1.68
CA VAL A 228 -4.93 -15.02 0.45
C VAL A 228 -4.01 -14.88 -0.75
N LYS A 229 -4.13 -15.81 -1.71
CA LYS A 229 -3.39 -15.76 -2.96
C LYS A 229 -4.16 -14.97 -3.99
N PHE A 230 -3.57 -13.89 -4.50
CA PHE A 230 -4.09 -13.15 -5.64
C PHE A 230 -3.07 -13.14 -6.78
N LYS A 231 -3.45 -13.76 -7.89
CA LYS A 231 -2.53 -14.13 -8.99
C LYS A 231 -1.31 -14.88 -8.44
N SER A 232 -0.13 -14.29 -8.52
CA SER A 232 1.13 -14.92 -8.10
C SER A 232 1.61 -14.46 -6.71
N HIS A 233 0.93 -13.50 -6.07
CA HIS A 233 1.38 -12.90 -4.81
C HIS A 233 0.44 -13.27 -3.65
N LEU A 234 0.97 -13.24 -2.43
CA LEU A 234 0.23 -13.49 -1.20
C LEU A 234 -0.03 -12.17 -0.48
N TYR A 235 -1.19 -12.08 0.16
CA TYR A 235 -1.60 -10.91 0.93
C TYR A 235 -2.17 -11.37 2.26
N TYR A 236 -1.87 -10.65 3.34
CA TYR A 236 -2.70 -10.74 4.54
C TYR A 236 -4.04 -10.07 4.27
N GLU A 237 -5.11 -10.72 4.71
CA GLU A 237 -6.43 -10.14 4.77
C GLU A 237 -6.74 -9.76 6.23
N ASP A 238 -6.88 -8.47 6.51
CA ASP A 238 -7.30 -7.98 7.83
C ASP A 238 -8.66 -7.30 7.75
N LYS A 239 -9.48 -7.53 8.76
CA LYS A 239 -10.81 -6.94 8.85
C LYS A 239 -10.68 -5.48 9.25
N ASP A 240 -11.41 -4.63 8.53
CA ASP A 240 -11.37 -3.21 8.73
C ASP A 240 -12.08 -2.79 10.02
N LYS A 241 -11.47 -1.86 10.75
CA LYS A 241 -11.89 -1.44 12.10
C LYS A 241 -12.27 0.04 12.13
N GLU A 242 -12.87 0.55 11.06
CA GLU A 242 -13.22 1.96 10.93
C GLU A 242 -14.09 2.46 12.09
N LEU A 243 -15.14 1.72 12.45
CA LEU A 243 -16.06 2.12 13.52
C LEU A 243 -15.37 2.17 14.88
N GLU A 244 -14.50 1.21 15.18
CA GLU A 244 -13.72 1.18 16.42
C GLU A 244 -12.71 2.33 16.45
N THR A 245 -12.03 2.56 15.34
CA THR A 245 -11.06 3.66 15.17
C THR A 245 -11.74 5.01 15.36
N PHE A 246 -12.92 5.19 14.77
CA PHE A 246 -13.73 6.39 14.94
C PHE A 246 -14.12 6.63 16.41
N LYS A 247 -14.60 5.60 17.11
CA LYS A 247 -14.97 5.69 18.54
C LYS A 247 -13.77 6.03 19.43
N ASN A 248 -12.58 5.59 19.05
CA ASN A 248 -11.33 5.77 19.80
C ASN A 248 -10.51 6.99 19.35
N LEU A 249 -10.99 7.76 18.38
CA LEU A 249 -10.30 8.95 17.88
C LEU A 249 -10.21 10.00 18.98
N ARG A 250 -9.00 10.40 19.36
CA ARG A 250 -8.73 11.39 20.42
C ARG A 250 -7.68 12.38 19.93
N LYS A 251 -7.84 13.65 20.29
CA LYS A 251 -6.83 14.67 20.02
C LYS A 251 -5.52 14.32 20.72
N LEU A 252 -4.40 14.67 20.10
CA LEU A 252 -3.06 14.53 20.62
C LEU A 252 -2.56 15.94 21.00
N PRO A 253 -2.64 16.34 22.27
CA PRO A 253 -2.24 17.68 22.70
C PRO A 253 -0.78 17.99 22.35
N GLY A 254 -0.52 19.20 21.85
CA GLY A 254 0.81 19.65 21.45
C GLY A 254 1.25 19.20 20.06
N SER A 255 0.43 18.39 19.36
CA SER A 255 0.67 18.07 17.95
C SER A 255 0.39 19.27 17.05
N LYS A 256 1.16 19.41 15.97
CA LYS A 256 1.06 20.55 15.04
C LYS A 256 1.30 20.13 13.60
N ILE A 257 0.68 20.84 12.67
CA ILE A 257 0.98 20.78 11.23
C ILE A 257 1.34 22.19 10.75
N LEU A 258 2.46 22.32 10.05
CA LEU A 258 2.90 23.56 9.42
C LEU A 258 3.04 23.32 7.91
N PHE A 259 2.74 24.36 7.13
CA PHE A 259 2.92 24.33 5.68
C PHE A 259 3.92 25.39 5.23
N PHE A 260 4.66 25.10 4.17
CA PHE A 260 5.70 25.95 3.63
C PHE A 260 5.45 26.19 2.15
N LYS A 261 5.70 27.41 1.67
CA LYS A 261 5.66 27.76 0.25
C LYS A 261 7.06 28.18 -0.17
N ASN A 262 7.68 27.43 -1.09
CA ASN A 262 9.03 27.71 -1.59
C ASN A 262 10.06 27.93 -0.46
N GLY A 263 9.94 27.17 0.62
CA GLY A 263 10.79 27.27 1.82
C GLY A 263 10.30 28.25 2.90
N GLU A 264 9.34 29.12 2.60
CA GLU A 264 8.80 30.07 3.57
C GLU A 264 7.66 29.46 4.38
N CYS A 265 7.81 29.44 5.72
CA CYS A 265 6.78 28.97 6.63
C CYS A 265 5.52 29.85 6.55
N GLN A 266 4.36 29.22 6.34
CA GLN A 266 3.05 29.89 6.28
C GLN A 266 2.36 29.95 7.65
N GLY A 267 3.06 29.58 8.72
CA GLY A 267 2.54 29.51 10.09
C GLY A 267 2.00 28.13 10.47
N VAL A 268 1.23 28.09 11.56
CA VAL A 268 0.65 26.86 12.08
C VAL A 268 -0.71 26.61 11.44
N ALA A 269 -0.79 25.54 10.64
CA ALA A 269 -2.00 25.15 9.94
C ALA A 269 -2.99 24.39 10.84
N PHE A 270 -2.51 23.52 11.72
CA PHE A 270 -3.38 22.81 12.65
C PHE A 270 -2.66 22.57 13.98
N GLU A 271 -3.41 22.60 15.07
CA GLU A 271 -2.96 22.29 16.42
C GLU A 271 -3.89 21.24 17.04
N ASP A 272 -3.34 20.41 17.92
CA ASP A 272 -4.06 19.36 18.64
C ASP A 272 -4.85 18.44 17.69
N ILE A 273 -4.18 17.97 16.64
CA ILE A 273 -4.74 17.02 15.67
C ILE A 273 -5.02 15.67 16.33
N TYR A 274 -5.88 14.86 15.72
CA TYR A 274 -6.17 13.51 16.23
C TYR A 274 -4.91 12.63 16.26
N GLY A 275 -4.72 11.82 17.30
CA GLY A 275 -3.64 10.84 17.35
C GLY A 275 -3.87 9.72 16.32
N GLY A 276 -2.79 9.17 15.78
CA GLY A 276 -2.84 8.09 14.79
C GLY A 276 -1.58 8.00 13.93
N ASN A 277 -1.62 7.14 12.92
CA ASN A 277 -0.60 7.07 11.89
C ASN A 277 -0.95 8.05 10.77
N TYR A 278 -0.02 8.91 10.38
CA TYR A 278 -0.19 9.91 9.33
C TYR A 278 0.70 9.63 8.14
N TYR A 279 0.09 9.62 6.96
CA TYR A 279 0.76 9.47 5.67
C TYR A 279 0.78 10.82 4.94
N PRO A 280 1.86 11.14 4.22
CA PRO A 280 1.80 12.11 3.13
C PRO A 280 0.66 11.76 2.17
N CYS A 281 -0.20 12.73 1.87
CA CYS A 281 -1.40 12.54 1.08
C CYS A 281 -1.53 13.62 0.00
N LEU A 282 -1.92 13.18 -1.20
CA LEU A 282 -2.16 14.05 -2.33
C LEU A 282 -3.57 13.82 -2.85
N SER A 283 -4.35 14.90 -2.94
CA SER A 283 -5.66 14.87 -3.55
C SER A 283 -5.76 15.86 -4.70
N LEU A 284 -6.15 15.35 -5.87
CA LEU A 284 -6.12 16.07 -7.13
C LEU A 284 -7.53 16.15 -7.71
N HIS A 285 -7.88 17.32 -8.24
CA HIS A 285 -9.10 17.56 -8.99
C HIS A 285 -8.75 17.97 -10.42
N LYS A 286 -9.47 17.37 -11.38
CA LYS A 286 -9.10 17.42 -12.81
C LYS A 286 -7.70 16.83 -13.05
N THR A 287 -7.15 17.07 -14.23
CA THR A 287 -5.85 16.57 -14.71
C THR A 287 -4.65 17.34 -14.14
N ALA A 288 -4.70 17.78 -12.88
CA ALA A 288 -3.54 18.39 -12.23
C ALA A 288 -2.46 17.32 -11.97
N THR A 289 -1.19 17.69 -12.13
CA THR A 289 -0.04 16.82 -11.90
C THR A 289 0.81 17.37 -10.76
N VAL A 290 1.15 16.51 -9.80
CA VAL A 290 2.00 16.86 -8.65
C VAL A 290 3.09 15.82 -8.49
N SER A 291 4.33 16.27 -8.36
CA SER A 291 5.48 15.43 -8.00
C SER A 291 5.74 15.53 -6.49
N VAL A 292 6.41 14.52 -5.94
CA VAL A 292 6.75 14.44 -4.51
C VAL A 292 8.24 14.25 -4.30
N ASN A 293 8.73 14.82 -3.21
CA ASN A 293 10.09 14.65 -2.72
C ASN A 293 10.05 14.35 -1.23
N PHE A 294 10.39 13.12 -0.86
CA PHE A 294 10.41 12.67 0.54
C PHE A 294 11.73 12.97 1.26
N GLY A 295 12.71 13.55 0.57
CA GLY A 295 14.08 13.77 1.06
C GLY A 295 15.06 12.71 0.56
N PRO A 296 16.34 12.80 0.96
CA PRO A 296 16.90 13.81 1.87
C PRO A 296 17.17 15.16 1.19
N ASN A 297 17.24 15.18 -0.14
CA ASN A 297 17.61 16.37 -0.93
C ASN A 297 16.38 17.21 -1.27
N PHE A 298 15.94 18.04 -0.33
CA PHE A 298 14.82 18.96 -0.54
C PHE A 298 15.19 20.12 -1.45
N LYS A 299 14.24 20.59 -2.27
CA LYS A 299 14.42 21.79 -3.09
C LYS A 299 14.42 23.05 -2.22
N HIS A 300 13.60 23.06 -1.18
CA HIS A 300 13.54 24.13 -0.19
C HIS A 300 13.53 23.57 1.24
N SER A 301 14.69 23.60 1.92
CA SER A 301 14.77 23.18 3.32
C SER A 301 13.78 23.97 4.21
N ALA A 302 13.16 23.31 5.19
CA ALA A 302 12.30 23.96 6.17
C ALA A 302 13.07 24.65 7.32
N SER A 303 14.35 24.98 7.09
CA SER A 303 15.24 25.64 8.05
C SER A 303 14.68 26.96 8.59
N SER A 304 13.82 27.62 7.81
CA SER A 304 13.13 28.86 8.20
C SER A 304 12.24 28.70 9.45
N ALA A 305 11.83 27.48 9.80
CA ALA A 305 11.06 27.22 11.01
C ALA A 305 11.92 27.13 12.28
N GLY A 306 13.26 27.02 12.17
CA GLY A 306 14.14 26.85 13.32
C GLY A 306 13.86 25.57 14.12
N LEU A 307 13.34 24.53 13.47
CA LEU A 307 12.97 23.25 14.07
C LEU A 307 13.82 22.14 13.48
N ASP A 308 14.30 21.23 14.32
CA ASP A 308 14.87 19.97 13.86
C ASP A 308 13.77 19.05 13.35
N TYR A 309 13.98 18.46 12.17
CA TYR A 309 13.03 17.56 11.53
C TYR A 309 13.76 16.46 10.77
N ARG A 310 13.06 15.36 10.51
CA ARG A 310 13.53 14.27 9.65
C ARG A 310 12.80 14.28 8.32
N GLY A 311 13.50 13.89 7.27
CA GLY A 311 12.87 13.67 5.96
C GLY A 311 12.05 12.38 5.98
N MET A 312 10.91 12.37 5.27
CA MET A 312 10.12 11.14 5.15
C MET A 312 10.93 9.96 4.59
N ASN A 313 11.98 10.18 3.79
CA ASN A 313 12.86 9.13 3.29
C ASN A 313 13.47 8.25 4.41
N GLU A 314 13.80 8.83 5.56
CA GLU A 314 14.36 8.10 6.71
C GLU A 314 13.34 7.12 7.32
N ARG A 315 12.05 7.34 7.07
CA ARG A 315 10.99 6.48 7.60
C ARG A 315 11.06 5.06 7.04
N ALA A 316 11.59 4.87 5.82
CA ALA A 316 11.67 3.56 5.18
C ALA A 316 12.55 2.60 5.97
N GLU A 317 13.77 3.02 6.31
CA GLU A 317 14.69 2.23 7.14
C GLU A 317 14.09 2.00 8.54
N GLN A 318 13.56 3.05 9.17
CA GLN A 318 12.94 2.93 10.48
C GLN A 318 11.77 1.93 10.47
N ALA A 319 10.98 1.87 9.39
CA ALA A 319 9.84 0.96 9.27
C ALA A 319 10.28 -0.49 9.11
N ILE A 320 11.34 -0.75 8.34
CA ILE A 320 11.93 -2.09 8.20
C ILE A 320 12.45 -2.59 9.55
N CYS A 321 13.17 -1.75 10.29
CA CYS A 321 13.67 -2.10 11.63
C CYS A 321 12.53 -2.39 12.60
N GLU A 322 11.54 -1.50 12.68
CA GLU A 322 10.37 -1.67 13.57
C GLU A 322 9.56 -2.92 13.22
N GLN A 323 9.30 -3.18 11.93
CA GLN A 323 8.58 -4.36 11.49
C GLN A 323 9.36 -5.64 11.81
N THR A 324 10.67 -5.66 11.54
CA THR A 324 11.52 -6.82 11.84
C THR A 324 11.54 -7.12 13.33
N LEU A 325 11.65 -6.09 14.18
CA LEU A 325 11.59 -6.27 15.62
C LEU A 325 10.22 -6.78 16.09
N ALA A 326 9.12 -6.25 15.53
CA ALA A 326 7.78 -6.74 15.85
C ALA A 326 7.59 -8.21 15.44
N ASP A 327 8.08 -8.59 14.26
CA ASP A 327 8.02 -9.95 13.74
C ASP A 327 8.81 -10.92 14.63
N LEU A 328 10.03 -10.55 15.04
CA LEU A 328 10.86 -11.34 15.95
C LEU A 328 10.19 -11.54 17.32
N ILE A 329 9.65 -10.46 17.91
CA ILE A 329 8.94 -10.54 19.19
C ILE A 329 7.75 -11.50 19.08
N TYR A 330 6.96 -11.41 17.99
CA TYR A 330 5.84 -12.32 17.78
C TYR A 330 6.29 -13.79 17.71
N LEU A 331 7.38 -14.08 16.99
CA LEU A 331 7.88 -15.43 16.86
C LEU A 331 8.38 -15.97 18.21
N THR A 332 9.09 -15.15 18.99
CA THR A 332 9.56 -15.51 20.33
C THR A 332 8.41 -15.73 21.31
N ASP A 333 7.41 -14.85 21.36
CA ASP A 333 6.26 -14.96 22.26
C ASP A 333 5.39 -16.21 21.99
N ASN A 334 5.50 -16.76 20.77
CA ASN A 334 4.77 -17.94 20.33
C ASN A 334 5.67 -19.18 20.14
N GLU A 335 6.88 -19.14 20.68
CA GLU A 335 7.80 -20.28 20.63
C GLU A 335 7.14 -21.55 21.20
N GLY A 336 7.34 -22.67 20.50
CA GLY A 336 6.72 -23.96 20.82
C GLY A 336 5.25 -24.12 20.40
N LYS A 337 4.51 -23.02 20.17
CA LYS A 337 3.11 -23.02 19.70
C LYS A 337 3.00 -23.02 18.17
N LEU A 338 3.93 -22.35 17.49
CA LEU A 338 3.97 -22.27 16.02
C LEU A 338 4.45 -23.59 15.45
N ARG A 339 3.56 -24.52 15.12
CA ARG A 339 3.90 -25.81 14.50
C ARG A 339 3.02 -26.07 13.30
N LEU A 340 3.61 -26.68 12.28
CA LEU A 340 2.93 -27.08 11.06
C LEU A 340 1.82 -28.10 11.34
N ASP A 341 2.07 -29.10 12.18
CA ASP A 341 1.10 -30.14 12.53
C ASP A 341 -0.15 -29.61 13.25
N ASN A 342 0.03 -28.56 14.05
CA ASN A 342 -1.06 -27.94 14.83
C ASN A 342 -1.94 -27.00 13.99
N PHE A 343 -1.55 -26.68 12.75
CA PHE A 343 -2.25 -25.70 11.91
C PHE A 343 -3.37 -26.31 11.08
N VAL A 344 -3.28 -27.61 10.78
CA VAL A 344 -4.22 -28.32 9.89
C VAL A 344 -5.31 -29.05 10.69
N MET A 345 -5.13 -29.19 12.00
CA MET A 345 -6.17 -29.62 12.96
C MET A 345 -7.05 -28.43 13.34
#